data_AF-A0A9R0ZEZ3-F1
#
_entry.id   AF-A0A9R0ZEZ3-F1
#
_cell.length_a   1.000
_cell.length_b   1.000
_cell.length_c   1.000
_cell.angle_alpha   90.00
_cell.angle_beta   90.00
_cell.angle_gamma   90.00
#
_symmetry.space_group_name_H-M   'P 1'
#
loop_
_entity.id
_entity.type
_entity.pdbx_description
1 polymer ?
#
loop_
_entity_poly.entity_id
_entity_poly.type
_entity_poly.pdbx_seq_one_letter_code
_entity_poly.pdbx_strand_id
1 'polypeptide(L)' 'MSKALSPRYQGLSTYEKEFLAVIVAVDQWRLYLQHAEFVIYTDQKSLVHLEQQRLTTPWQQKAFTKLLGL' A
#
# COMPACT_ATOMS: atom_id res chain seq x y z
N MET A 1 5.63 -7.32 -12.68
CA MET A 1 4.48 -8.25 -12.61
C MET A 1 3.21 -7.42 -12.42
N SER A 2 2.17 -7.66 -13.22
CA SER A 2 0.86 -7.00 -13.06
C SER A 2 -0.12 -7.99 -12.44
N LYS A 3 -0.82 -7.59 -11.37
CA LYS A 3 -1.83 -8.42 -10.70
C LYS A 3 -3.17 -7.70 -10.74
N ALA A 4 -4.19 -8.35 -11.29
CA ALA A 4 -5.52 -7.77 -11.39
C ALA A 4 -6.14 -7.57 -10.00
N LEU A 5 -6.82 -6.44 -9.80
CA LEU A 5 -7.60 -6.19 -8.60
C LEU A 5 -8.81 -7.14 -8.58
N SER A 6 -8.96 -7.90 -7.50
CA SER A 6 -10.13 -8.74 -7.29
C SER A 6 -11.41 -7.88 -7.29
N PRO A 7 -12.58 -8.43 -7.67
CA PRO A 7 -13.85 -7.68 -7.72
C PRO A 7 -14.19 -6.95 -6.41
N ARG A 8 -13.80 -7.54 -5.28
CA ARG A 8 -13.96 -6.97 -3.93
C ARG A 8 -13.25 -5.62 -3.72
N TYR A 9 -12.25 -5.30 -4.53
CA TYR A 9 -11.46 -4.08 -4.46
C TYR A 9 -11.85 -3.04 -5.52
N GLN A 10 -12.85 -3.33 -6.36
CA GLN A 10 -13.27 -2.41 -7.42
C GLN A 10 -13.95 -1.15 -6.88
N GLY A 11 -14.65 -1.24 -5.74
CA GLY A 11 -15.30 -0.11 -5.06
C GLY A 11 -14.35 0.79 -4.27
N LEU A 12 -13.06 0.44 -4.18
CA LEU A 12 -12.06 1.27 -3.51
C LEU A 12 -11.74 2.52 -4.34
N SER A 13 -11.45 3.61 -3.64
CA SER A 13 -10.91 4.83 -4.23
C SER A 13 -9.55 4.56 -4.89
N THR A 14 -9.13 5.45 -5.78
CA THR A 14 -7.81 5.36 -6.42
C THR A 14 -6.70 5.26 -5.36
N TYR A 15 -6.75 6.08 -4.31
CA TYR A 15 -5.79 6.00 -3.20
C TYR A 15 -5.70 4.61 -2.58
N GLU A 16 -6.84 4.02 -2.23
CA GLU A 16 -6.89 2.72 -1.55
C GLU A 16 -6.40 1.59 -2.46
N LYS A 17 -6.68 1.66 -3.76
CA LYS A 17 -6.18 0.68 -4.74
C LYS A 17 -4.66 0.72 -4.85
N GLU A 18 -4.10 1.93 -4.87
CA GLU A 18 -2.66 2.12 -4.99
C GLU A 18 -1.93 1.74 -3.71
N PHE A 19 -2.51 2.06 -2.56
CA PHE A 19 -1.98 1.61 -1.28
C PHE A 19 -2.00 0.07 -1.16
N LEU A 20 -3.06 -0.57 -1.67
CA LEU A 20 -3.13 -2.03 -1.72
C LEU A 20 -2.03 -2.61 -2.62
N ALA A 21 -1.74 -1.97 -3.76
CA ALA A 21 -0.65 -2.38 -4.64
C ALA A 21 0.71 -2.33 -3.92
N VAL A 22 0.95 -1.28 -3.12
CA VAL A 22 2.15 -1.17 -2.28
C VAL A 22 2.23 -2.31 -1.26
N ILE A 23 1.16 -2.57 -0.50
CA ILE A 23 1.14 -3.68 0.49
C ILE A 23 1.47 -5.01 -0.20
N VAL A 24 0.83 -5.30 -1.33
CA VAL A 24 1.03 -6.56 -2.06
C VAL A 24 2.47 -6.68 -2.58
N ALA A 25 3.06 -5.58 -3.05
CA ALA A 25 4.44 -5.56 -3.48
C ALA A 25 5.39 -5.84 -2.29
N VAL A 26 5.21 -5.15 -1.16
CA VAL A 26 6.05 -5.34 0.03
C VAL A 26 5.93 -6.77 0.56
N ASP A 27 4.72 -7.32 0.66
CA ASP A 27 4.48 -8.70 1.09
C ASP A 27 5.16 -9.73 0.17
N GLN A 28 5.12 -9.49 -1.15
CA GLN A 28 5.76 -10.36 -2.14
C GLN A 28 7.30 -10.39 -2.02
N TRP A 29 7.90 -9.26 -1.65
CA TRP A 29 9.35 -9.12 -1.52
C TRP A 29 9.84 -9.14 -0.06
N ARG A 30 8.95 -9.46 0.89
CA ARG A 30 9.19 -9.37 2.33
C ARG A 30 10.49 -10.03 2.77
N LEU A 31 10.78 -11.23 2.26
CA LEU A 31 12.00 -11.97 2.62
C LEU A 31 13.29 -11.18 2.33
N TYR A 32 13.27 -10.35 1.29
CA TYR A 32 14.39 -9.52 0.87
C TYR A 32 14.39 -8.13 1.54
N LEU A 33 13.20 -7.57 1.80
CA LEU A 33 13.04 -6.22 2.33
C LEU A 33 13.11 -6.16 3.87
N GLN A 34 12.74 -7.23 4.58
CA GLN A 34 12.63 -7.22 6.05
C GLN A 34 13.96 -6.98 6.80
N HIS A 35 15.11 -7.18 6.14
CA HIS A 35 16.43 -7.10 6.77
C HIS A 35 17.17 -5.79 6.48
N ALA A 36 16.60 -4.90 5.67
CA ALA A 36 17.27 -3.68 5.24
C ALA A 36 16.27 -2.54 5.03
N GLU A 37 16.72 -1.30 5.21
CA GLU A 37 15.96 -0.15 4.77
C GLU A 37 15.78 -0.19 3.25
N PHE A 38 14.59 0.15 2.79
CA PHE A 38 14.27 0.17 1.37
C PHE A 38 13.46 1.41 1.01
N VAL A 39 13.60 1.83 -0.26
CA VAL A 39 12.90 2.98 -0.81
C VAL A 39 11.95 2.49 -1.89
N ILE A 40 10.68 2.85 -1.77
CA ILE A 40 9.68 2.59 -2.80
C ILE A 40 9.61 3.79 -3.73
N TYR A 41 9.95 3.61 -4.99
CA TYR A 41 9.72 4.60 -6.05
C TYR A 41 8.37 4.33 -6.69
N THR A 42 7.50 5.34 -6.71
CA THR A 42 6.18 5.28 -7.34
C THR A 42 5.88 6.57 -8.08
N ASP A 43 5.24 6.48 -9.24
CA ASP A 43 4.73 7.61 -10.03
C ASP A 43 3.29 7.99 -9.64
N GLN A 44 2.72 7.27 -8.69
CA GLN A 44 1.35 7.42 -8.22
C GLN A 44 1.16 8.69 -7.37
N LYS A 45 0.57 9.73 -7.98
CA LYS A 45 0.26 11.00 -7.30
C LYS A 45 -0.72 10.85 -6.14
N SER A 46 -1.54 9.79 -6.15
CA SER A 46 -2.49 9.50 -5.07
C SER A 46 -1.79 9.27 -3.73
N LEU A 47 -0.55 8.76 -3.74
CA LEU A 47 0.24 8.45 -2.55
C LEU A 47 1.15 9.61 -2.10
N VAL A 48 1.18 10.76 -2.79
CA VAL A 48 2.07 11.89 -2.46
C VAL A 48 1.80 12.46 -1.07
N HIS A 49 0.57 12.37 -0.60
CA HIS A 49 0.16 12.87 0.71
C HIS A 49 0.14 11.78 1.78
N LEU A 50 0.86 10.67 1.63
CA LEU A 50 0.81 9.56 2.60
C LEU A 50 1.21 10.00 4.02
N GLU A 51 2.25 10.85 4.14
CA GLU A 51 2.69 11.41 5.42
C GLU A 51 1.76 12.52 5.96
N GLN A 52 0.99 13.17 5.08
CA GLN A 52 0.17 14.33 5.40
C GLN A 52 -1.30 13.99 5.59
N GLN A 53 -1.77 12.89 4.99
CA GLN A 53 -3.09 12.35 5.23
C GLN A 53 -3.09 11.74 6.62
N ARG A 54 -3.75 12.44 7.55
CA ARG A 54 -4.28 11.77 8.75
C ARG A 54 -5.06 10.56 8.24
N LEU A 55 -4.68 9.36 8.70
CA LEU A 55 -5.37 8.10 8.42
C LEU A 55 -6.82 8.27 8.88
N THR A 56 -7.67 8.74 7.97
CA THR A 56 -8.98 9.32 8.29
C THR A 56 -10.05 8.24 8.23
N THR A 57 -9.81 7.18 7.46
CA THR A 57 -10.69 6.03 7.41
C THR A 57 -10.14 4.86 8.24
N PRO A 58 -11.01 4.07 8.89
CA PRO A 58 -10.60 2.83 9.56
C PRO A 58 -9.89 1.84 8.61
N TRP A 59 -10.25 1.88 7.33
CA TRP A 59 -9.58 1.07 6.30
C TRP A 59 -8.11 1.47 6.15
N GLN A 60 -7.82 2.77 6.05
CA GLN A 60 -6.46 3.30 5.94
C GLN A 60 -5.62 2.91 7.16
N GLN A 61 -6.17 3.06 8.36
CA GLN A 61 -5.49 2.67 9.60
C GLN A 61 -5.14 1.18 9.58
N LYS A 62 -6.12 0.32 9.26
CA LYS A 62 -5.90 -1.13 9.18
C LYS A 62 -4.87 -1.52 8.13
N ALA A 63 -4.91 -0.86 6.97
CA ALA A 63 -3.97 -1.11 5.89
C ALA A 63 -2.54 -0.68 6.28
N PHE A 64 -2.40 0.48 6.94
CA PHE A 64 -1.11 0.97 7.42
C PHE A 64 -0.53 0.08 8.53
N THR A 65 -1.33 -0.32 9.51
CA THR A 65 -0.90 -1.28 10.53
C THR A 65 -0.47 -2.61 9.91
N LYS A 66 -1.15 -3.06 8.84
CA LYS A 66 -0.72 -4.25 8.09
C LYS A 66 0.65 -4.03 7.46
N LEU A 67 0.91 -2.87 6.85
CA LEU A 67 2.21 -2.55 6.25
C LEU A 67 3.33 -2.54 7.30
N LEU A 68 3.08 -1.98 8.49
CA LEU A 68 4.05 -1.95 9.59
C LEU A 68 4.31 -3.33 10.24
N GLY A 69 3.36 -4.26 10.12
CA GLY A 69 3.47 -5.61 10.66
C GLY A 69 4.00 -6.65 9.68
N LEU A 70 4.28 -6.24 8.43
CA LEU A 70 5.00 -7.04 7.43
C LEU A 70 6.50 -6.89 7.68
#